data_AF-B3E705-F1
#
_entry.id   AF-B3E705-F1
#
_cell.length_a   1.000
_cell.length_b   1.000
_cell.length_c   1.000
_cell.angle_alpha   90.00
_cell.angle_beta   90.00
_cell.angle_gamma   90.00
#
_symmetry.space_group_name_H-M   'P 1'
#
loop_
_entity.id
_entity.type
_entity.pdbx_description
1 polymer ?
#
loop_
_entity_poly.entity_id
_entity_poly.type
_entity_poly.pdbx_seq_one_letter_code
_entity_poly.pdbx_strand_id
1 'polypeptide(L)'
;MKPVRCYAAVALLTLTAGFAFAADEAGGVKPETTALYQKARDQVAKLSGTLAAKYAPEVIEQAAANLETAQNGLKQGDDRATRQASELAATQVKLALALTDERIALEKSTASQKELTQLEQRLASILAGKGEKP
;
A
#
# COMPACT_ATOMS: atom_id res chain seq x y z
N MET A 1 -28.77 40.26 41.08
CA MET A 1 -28.03 39.42 40.13
C MET A 1 -28.76 38.09 39.96
N LYS A 2 -29.12 37.74 38.72
CA LYS A 2 -29.65 36.44 38.25
C LYS A 2 -28.48 35.42 38.12
N PRO A 3 -28.71 34.11 37.89
CA PRO A 3 -29.79 33.24 38.37
C PRO A 3 -29.40 31.74 38.61
N VAL A 4 -30.41 30.94 38.95
CA VAL A 4 -30.64 29.51 38.56
C VAL A 4 -29.87 28.45 39.36
N ARG A 5 -30.52 27.87 40.38
CA ARG A 5 -31.46 26.72 40.34
C ARG A 5 -30.76 25.42 39.98
N CYS A 6 -30.45 24.69 41.04
CA CYS A 6 -29.92 23.33 41.05
C CYS A 6 -30.83 22.36 40.29
N TYR A 7 -30.26 21.81 39.22
CA TYR A 7 -30.29 20.40 38.82
C TYR A 7 -31.55 19.59 39.13
N ALA A 8 -32.39 19.46 38.10
CA ALA A 8 -33.21 18.27 37.91
C ALA A 8 -32.90 17.64 36.54
N ALA A 9 -32.44 16.38 36.62
CA ALA A 9 -32.61 15.30 35.65
C ALA A 9 -32.09 15.46 34.21
N VAL A 10 -31.00 14.74 33.90
CA VAL A 10 -30.99 13.81 32.77
C VAL A 10 -30.24 12.55 33.19
N ALA A 11 -30.98 11.44 33.23
CA ALA A 11 -30.43 10.11 33.34
C ALA A 11 -29.62 9.77 32.07
N LEU A 12 -28.39 9.27 32.25
CA LEU A 12 -27.82 8.33 31.28
C LEU A 12 -26.89 7.36 32.01
N LEU A 13 -27.51 6.33 32.56
CA LEU A 13 -26.88 5.12 33.03
C LEU A 13 -26.63 4.24 31.80
N THR A 14 -25.49 4.42 31.13
CA THR A 14 -25.00 3.47 30.12
C THR A 14 -23.48 3.38 30.17
N LEU A 15 -23.03 2.28 30.75
CA LEU A 15 -21.89 1.48 30.30
C LEU A 15 -20.64 2.28 29.85
N THR A 16 -19.88 2.77 30.82
CA THR A 16 -18.42 2.62 30.74
C THR A 16 -18.10 1.21 31.22
N ALA A 17 -18.47 0.22 30.40
CA ALA A 17 -17.76 -1.05 30.38
C ALA A 17 -16.34 -0.69 29.93
N GLY A 18 -15.50 -0.30 30.89
CA GLY A 18 -14.07 -0.23 30.73
C GLY A 18 -13.68 -1.58 30.16
N PHE A 19 -13.27 -1.55 28.90
CA PHE A 19 -12.85 -2.72 28.15
C PHE A 19 -11.94 -3.53 29.06
N ALA A 20 -12.40 -4.75 29.36
CA ALA A 20 -11.54 -5.82 29.78
C ALA A 20 -10.47 -5.97 28.70
N PHE A 21 -9.33 -5.29 28.85
CA PHE A 21 -8.11 -5.75 28.21
C PHE A 21 -7.64 -6.91 29.06
N ALA A 22 -7.93 -8.09 28.53
CA ALA A 22 -7.48 -9.36 29.04
C ALA A 22 -6.03 -9.25 29.50
N ALA A 23 -5.83 -9.74 30.72
CA ALA A 23 -4.54 -9.94 31.32
C ALA A 23 -3.56 -10.55 30.30
N ASP A 24 -2.43 -9.85 30.15
CA ASP A 24 -1.11 -10.44 30.12
C ASP A 24 -0.99 -11.74 29.30
N GLU A 25 -0.91 -11.61 27.97
CA GLU A 25 -0.18 -12.62 27.18
C GLU A 25 1.32 -12.40 27.44
N ALA A 26 1.77 -12.80 28.63
CA ALA A 26 3.16 -13.10 28.90
C ALA A 26 3.54 -14.31 28.02
N GLY A 27 3.89 -14.05 26.76
CA GLY A 27 4.04 -15.15 25.80
C GLY A 27 4.63 -14.80 24.44
N GLY A 28 5.38 -13.70 24.31
CA GLY A 28 6.11 -13.38 23.08
C GLY A 28 5.23 -13.27 21.84
N VAL A 29 5.86 -13.33 20.66
CA VAL A 29 5.14 -13.19 19.38
C VAL A 29 4.52 -14.52 18.96
N LYS A 30 3.27 -14.47 18.50
CA LYS A 30 2.54 -15.67 18.08
C LYS A 30 3.17 -16.29 16.82
N PRO A 31 3.11 -17.62 16.64
CA PRO A 31 3.63 -18.28 15.45
C PRO A 31 3.05 -17.74 14.14
N GLU A 32 1.76 -17.38 14.13
CA GLU A 32 1.08 -16.83 12.96
C GLU A 32 1.65 -15.47 12.57
N THR A 33 1.94 -14.63 13.56
CA THR A 33 2.57 -13.32 13.38
C THR A 33 4.00 -13.46 12.87
N THR A 34 4.75 -14.45 13.37
CA THR A 34 6.10 -14.77 12.88
C THR A 34 6.07 -15.24 11.43
N ALA A 35 5.12 -16.11 11.06
CA ALA A 35 4.93 -16.56 9.68
C ALA A 35 4.55 -15.40 8.74
N LEU A 36 3.72 -14.48 9.22
CA LEU A 36 3.33 -13.28 8.47
C LEU A 36 4.53 -12.36 8.25
N TYR A 37 5.38 -12.15 9.26
CA TYR A 37 6.66 -11.44 9.11
C TYR A 37 7.57 -12.10 8.07
N GLN A 38 7.77 -13.42 8.15
CA GLN A 38 8.62 -14.15 7.21
C GLN A 38 8.12 -13.99 5.76
N LYS A 39 6.80 -14.11 5.57
CA LYS A 39 6.18 -13.89 4.27
C LYS A 39 6.38 -12.46 3.75
N ALA A 40 6.19 -11.45 4.60
CA ALA A 40 6.42 -10.05 4.24
C ALA A 40 7.89 -9.80 3.89
N ARG A 41 8.83 -10.40 4.65
CA ARG A 41 10.27 -10.33 4.39
C ARG A 41 10.63 -10.91 3.03
N ASP A 42 10.13 -12.10 2.72
CA ASP A 42 10.38 -12.76 1.44
C ASP A 42 9.81 -11.95 0.28
N GLN A 43 8.64 -11.33 0.48
CA GLN A 43 8.00 -10.47 -0.51
C GLN A 43 8.81 -9.21 -0.78
N VAL A 44 9.28 -8.50 0.24
CA VAL A 44 10.11 -7.30 0.07
C VAL A 44 11.45 -7.65 -0.56
N ALA A 45 12.08 -8.77 -0.16
CA ALA A 45 13.34 -9.23 -0.75
C ALA A 45 13.21 -9.43 -2.27
N LYS A 46 12.08 -9.99 -2.72
CA LYS A 46 11.79 -10.21 -4.15
C LYS A 46 11.63 -8.92 -4.95
N LEU A 47 11.21 -7.81 -4.33
CA LEU A 47 10.99 -6.54 -5.05
C LEU A 47 12.27 -6.03 -5.73
N SER A 48 13.43 -6.25 -5.12
CA SER A 48 14.74 -5.86 -5.66
C SER A 48 15.05 -6.49 -7.02
N GLY A 49 14.51 -7.67 -7.31
CA GLY A 49 14.66 -8.37 -8.58
C GLY A 49 13.58 -8.05 -9.62
N THR A 50 12.68 -7.10 -9.34
CA THR A 50 11.58 -6.74 -10.23
C THR A 50 11.73 -5.31 -10.76
N LEU A 51 10.89 -4.96 -11.73
CA LEU A 51 10.80 -3.58 -12.23
C LEU A 51 10.31 -2.58 -11.17
N ALA A 52 9.78 -3.06 -10.04
CA ALA A 52 9.42 -2.19 -8.91
C ALA A 52 10.64 -1.43 -8.36
N ALA A 53 11.85 -2.00 -8.43
CA ALA A 53 13.07 -1.31 -8.04
C ALA A 53 13.32 -0.02 -8.87
N LYS A 54 12.84 0.02 -10.11
CA LYS A 54 12.94 1.18 -10.99
C LYS A 54 11.75 2.13 -10.83
N TYR A 55 10.53 1.59 -10.71
CA TYR A 55 9.30 2.37 -10.83
C TYR A 55 8.67 2.80 -9.50
N ALA A 56 9.04 2.17 -8.39
CA ALA A 56 8.50 2.47 -7.06
C ALA A 56 9.57 2.33 -5.94
N PRO A 57 10.76 2.94 -6.08
CA PRO A 57 11.85 2.78 -5.10
C PRO A 57 11.46 3.29 -3.71
N GLU A 58 10.73 4.40 -3.60
CA GLU A 58 10.32 4.97 -2.31
C GLU A 58 9.35 4.05 -1.56
N VAL A 59 8.50 3.32 -2.29
CA VAL A 59 7.56 2.36 -1.69
C VAL A 59 8.30 1.12 -1.19
N ILE A 60 9.37 0.71 -1.89
CA ILE A 60 10.25 -0.37 -1.44
C ILE A 60 11.00 0.03 -0.17
N GLU A 61 11.51 1.26 -0.09
CA GLU A 61 12.15 1.79 1.12
C GLU A 61 11.21 1.80 2.32
N GLN A 62 9.96 2.24 2.12
CA GLN A 62 8.96 2.21 3.19
C GLN A 62 8.62 0.77 3.61
N ALA A 63 8.54 -0.18 2.66
CA ALA A 63 8.33 -1.59 2.97
C ALA A 63 9.48 -2.17 3.79
N ALA A 64 10.71 -1.78 3.49
CA ALA A 64 11.90 -2.16 4.26
C ALA A 64 11.87 -1.56 5.68
N ALA A 65 11.50 -0.28 5.84
CA ALA A 65 11.39 0.37 7.14
C ALA A 65 10.31 -0.29 8.04
N ASN A 66 9.18 -0.68 7.45
CA ASN A 66 8.14 -1.42 8.16
C ASN A 66 8.60 -2.84 8.54
N LEU A 67 9.41 -3.50 7.71
CA LEU A 67 10.03 -4.78 8.10
C LEU A 67 11.03 -4.65 9.23
N GLU A 68 11.79 -3.56 9.29
CA GLU A 68 12.69 -3.28 10.40
C GLU A 68 11.89 -3.08 11.70
N THR A 69 10.79 -2.33 11.63
CA THR A 69 9.85 -2.15 12.74
C THR A 69 9.28 -3.49 13.20
N ALA A 70 8.85 -4.35 12.28
CA ALA A 70 8.36 -5.69 12.58
C ALA A 70 9.45 -6.58 13.21
N GLN A 71 10.69 -6.49 12.72
CA GLN A 71 11.82 -7.22 13.29
C GLN A 71 12.12 -6.77 14.73
N ASN A 72 11.99 -5.48 15.01
CA ASN A 72 12.16 -4.94 16.35
C ASN A 72 11.05 -5.40 17.29
N GLY A 73 9.79 -5.45 16.82
CA GLY A 73 8.67 -6.05 17.54
C GLY A 73 8.93 -7.52 17.89
N LEU A 74 9.45 -8.31 16.94
CA LEU A 74 9.81 -9.72 17.17
C LEU A 74 10.84 -9.89 18.28
N LYS A 75 11.89 -9.07 18.25
CA LYS A 75 12.95 -9.09 19.26
C LYS A 75 12.42 -8.71 20.65
N GLN A 76 11.44 -7.83 20.71
CA GLN A 76 10.84 -7.33 21.94
C GLN A 76 9.69 -8.22 22.46
N GLY A 77 9.25 -9.22 21.70
CA GLY A 77 8.09 -10.04 22.04
C GLY A 77 6.75 -9.33 21.83
N ASP A 78 6.72 -8.22 21.10
CA ASP A 78 5.50 -7.44 20.83
C ASP A 78 4.77 -8.01 19.59
N ASP A 79 3.80 -8.88 19.84
CA ASP A 79 2.99 -9.51 18.79
C ASP A 79 2.22 -8.47 17.96
N ARG A 80 1.63 -7.47 18.61
CA ARG A 80 0.79 -6.48 17.93
C ARG A 80 1.62 -5.60 17.01
N ALA A 81 2.73 -5.06 17.50
CA ALA A 81 3.62 -4.22 16.69
C ALA A 81 4.22 -5.03 15.53
N THR A 82 4.64 -6.26 15.78
CA THR A 82 5.16 -7.15 14.74
C THR A 82 4.13 -7.38 13.64
N ARG A 83 2.89 -7.71 14.04
CA ARG A 83 1.81 -8.01 13.09
C ARG A 83 1.46 -6.81 12.24
N GLN A 84 1.21 -5.66 12.88
CA GLN A 84 0.83 -4.44 12.17
C GLN A 84 1.91 -4.00 11.19
N ALA A 85 3.17 -3.96 11.62
CA ALA A 85 4.28 -3.55 10.75
C ALA A 85 4.49 -4.53 9.59
N SER A 86 4.31 -5.83 9.81
CA SER A 86 4.42 -6.84 8.76
C SER A 86 3.25 -6.78 7.76
N GLU A 87 2.03 -6.50 8.21
CA GLU A 87 0.86 -6.28 7.34
C GLU A 87 1.04 -5.02 6.47
N LEU A 88 1.60 -3.94 7.04
CA LEU A 88 1.94 -2.72 6.30
C LEU A 88 3.02 -2.98 5.24
N ALA A 89 4.09 -3.68 5.60
CA ALA A 89 5.14 -4.05 4.65
C ALA A 89 4.56 -4.88 3.49
N ALA A 90 3.71 -5.88 3.77
CA ALA A 90 3.06 -6.68 2.74
C ALA A 90 2.11 -5.86 1.84
N THR A 91 1.46 -4.83 2.40
CA THR A 91 0.60 -3.92 1.64
C THR A 91 1.42 -3.02 0.71
N GLN A 92 2.56 -2.51 1.19
CA GLN A 92 3.48 -1.70 0.38
C GLN A 92 4.12 -2.49 -0.75
N VAL A 93 4.42 -3.79 -0.54
CA VAL A 93 4.83 -4.69 -1.64
C VAL A 93 3.79 -4.68 -2.76
N LYS A 94 2.51 -4.88 -2.42
CA LYS A 94 1.42 -4.89 -3.42
C LYS A 94 1.30 -3.54 -4.12
N LEU A 95 1.43 -2.44 -3.37
CA LEU A 95 1.40 -1.09 -3.93
C LEU A 95 2.56 -0.88 -4.92
N ALA A 96 3.77 -1.28 -4.58
CA ALA A 96 4.94 -1.15 -5.45
C ALA A 96 4.76 -1.92 -6.77
N LEU A 97 4.19 -3.13 -6.70
CA LEU A 97 3.86 -3.92 -7.89
C LEU A 97 2.75 -3.27 -8.72
N ALA A 98 1.68 -2.77 -8.09
CA ALA A 98 0.60 -2.09 -8.80
C ALA A 98 1.07 -0.81 -9.51
N LEU A 99 1.91 0.00 -8.86
CA LEU A 99 2.53 1.19 -9.48
C LEU A 99 3.42 0.81 -10.66
N THR A 100 4.13 -0.31 -10.56
CA THR A 100 4.94 -0.84 -11.67
C THR A 100 4.08 -1.19 -12.86
N ASP A 101 2.97 -1.92 -12.64
CA ASP A 101 2.04 -2.30 -13.70
C ASP A 101 1.40 -1.08 -14.36
N GLU A 102 1.03 -0.07 -13.56
CA GLU A 102 0.50 1.21 -14.06
C GLU A 102 1.51 1.92 -14.97
N ARG A 103 2.78 2.00 -14.56
CA ARG A 103 3.83 2.62 -15.37
C ARG A 103 4.06 1.88 -16.68
N ILE A 104 4.10 0.55 -16.65
CA ILE A 104 4.25 -0.27 -17.85
C ILE A 104 3.05 -0.08 -18.79
N ALA A 105 1.83 -0.02 -18.25
CA ALA A 105 0.63 0.22 -19.04
C ALA A 105 0.65 1.61 -19.70
N LEU A 106 1.07 2.64 -18.98
CA LEU A 106 1.22 4.01 -19.50
C LEU A 106 2.27 4.09 -20.62
N GLU A 107 3.42 3.45 -20.42
CA GLU A 107 4.49 3.39 -21.43
C GLU A 107 3.99 2.72 -22.72
N LYS A 108 3.29 1.58 -22.59
CA LYS A 108 2.70 0.87 -23.74
C LYS A 108 1.64 1.71 -24.44
N SER A 109 0.74 2.35 -23.70
CA SER A 109 -0.29 3.21 -24.26
C SER A 109 0.32 4.39 -25.04
N THR A 110 1.36 5.01 -24.49
CA THR A 110 2.08 6.11 -25.15
C THR A 110 2.78 5.63 -26.43
N ALA A 111 3.36 4.43 -26.43
CA ALA A 111 3.97 3.83 -27.62
C ALA A 111 2.92 3.56 -28.71
N SER A 112 1.81 2.91 -28.36
CA SER A 112 0.71 2.65 -29.29
C SER A 112 0.12 3.93 -29.88
N GLN A 113 -0.03 4.99 -29.07
CA GLN A 113 -0.52 6.28 -29.56
C GLN A 113 0.43 6.89 -30.61
N LYS A 114 1.75 6.79 -30.40
CA LYS A 114 2.73 7.27 -31.38
C LYS A 114 2.65 6.49 -32.69
N GLU A 115 2.51 5.17 -32.63
CA GLU A 115 2.35 4.33 -33.82
C GLU A 115 1.07 4.67 -34.59
N LEU A 116 -0.06 4.86 -33.88
CA LEU A 116 -1.31 5.28 -34.50
C LEU A 116 -1.16 6.61 -35.25
N THR A 117 -0.56 7.62 -34.61
CA THR A 117 -0.34 8.92 -35.26
C THR A 117 0.58 8.80 -36.48
N GLN A 118 1.61 7.96 -36.44
CA GLN A 118 2.48 7.72 -37.61
C GLN A 118 1.73 7.03 -38.75
N LEU A 119 0.87 6.06 -38.44
CA LEU A 119 0.04 5.37 -39.43
C LEU A 119 -0.98 6.31 -40.06
N GLU A 120 -1.63 7.16 -39.26
CA GLU A 120 -2.56 8.19 -39.73
C GLU A 120 -1.86 9.19 -40.67
N GLN A 121 -0.67 9.67 -40.31
CA GLN A 121 0.12 10.55 -41.16
C GLN A 121 0.50 9.88 -42.49
N ARG A 122 0.96 8.63 -42.45
CA ARG A 122 1.28 7.86 -43.67
C ARG A 122 0.04 7.68 -44.54
N LEU A 123 -1.11 7.37 -43.94
CA LEU A 123 -2.36 7.22 -44.67
C LEU A 123 -2.77 8.55 -45.34
N ALA A 124 -2.70 9.66 -44.62
CA ALA A 124 -3.00 10.98 -45.15
C ALA A 124 -2.09 11.34 -46.34
N SER A 125 -0.78 11.07 -46.26
CA SER A 125 0.16 11.28 -47.36
C SER A 125 -0.17 10.42 -48.59
N ILE A 126 -0.53 9.15 -48.40
CA ILE A 126 -0.94 8.25 -49.50
C ILE A 126 -2.23 8.75 -50.16
N LEU A 127 -3.22 9.20 -49.37
CA LEU A 127 -4.48 9.71 -49.91
C LEU A 127 -4.30 11.02 -50.67
N ALA A 128 -3.46 11.94 -50.16
CA ALA A 128 -3.12 13.18 -50.85
C ALA A 128 -2.39 12.92 -52.18
N GLY A 129 -1.41 12.01 -52.19
CA GLY A 129 -0.65 11.65 -53.39
C GLY A 129 -1.45 10.88 -54.45
N LYS A 130 -2.61 10.31 -54.12
CA LYS A 130 -3.52 9.68 -55.09
C LYS A 130 -4.46 10.67 -55.80
N GLY A 131 -4.54 11.92 -55.33
CA GLY A 131 -5.38 12.98 -55.90
C GLY A 131 -4.72 13.74 -57.06
N GLU A 132 -3.40 13.68 -57.20
CA GLU A 132 -2.67 14.23 -58.33
C GLU A 132 -2.64 13.20 -59.48
N LYS A 133 -3.64 13.25 -60.37
CA LYS A 133 -3.47 12.77 -61.74
C LYS A 133 -3.10 13.98 -62.63
N PRO A 134 -2.18 13.81 -63.59
CA PRO A 134 -1.82 14.84 -64.56
C PRO A 134 -2.99 15.26 -65.45
#